data_AF-A0A9P6M4G1-F1
#
_entry.id   AF-A0A9P6M4G1-F1
#
_cell.length_a   1.000
_cell.length_b   1.000
_cell.length_c   1.000
_cell.angle_alpha   90.00
_cell.angle_beta   90.00
_cell.angle_gamma   90.00
#
_symmetry.space_group_name_H-M   'P 1'
#
loop_
_entity.id
_entity.type
_entity.pdbx_description
1 polymer ?
#
loop_
_entity_poly.entity_id
_entity_poly.type
_entity_poly.pdbx_seq_one_letter_code
_entity_poly.pdbx_strand_id
1 'polypeptide(L)'
;MTSILNSSTAAPSMNATMSLPVAPVLSQEKSTSESFSSMHTPTALSNKDPVPVPTDLDDLVRLLHIELGANGLDSEGVDVDRVQKLMANYTSNQADWAKYALFDKGRYTRNLVDDGNGKFNLMILAWPETIGSDNSDDEEKASPAAAMSVKKETILKRDTVAYMHDKLGLHAVANPLKTTGSVSLHLYTPPYETCKTFNERSSKARSSGKCVFYSSRGQKLESCPSATYLKCSLTNTQ
;
A
#
# COMPACT_ATOMS: atom_id res chain seq x y z
N MET A 1 -15.93 -1.31 0.95
CA MET A 1 -14.53 -0.95 0.63
C MET A 1 -14.27 -1.30 -0.84
N THR A 2 -13.40 -0.58 -1.56
CA THR A 2 -12.85 -1.01 -2.88
C THR A 2 -11.42 -1.49 -2.69
N SER A 3 -10.87 -2.27 -3.61
CA SER A 3 -9.51 -2.79 -3.53
C SER A 3 -8.64 -2.27 -4.69
N ILE A 4 -7.39 -1.94 -4.43
CA ILE A 4 -6.43 -1.49 -5.44
C ILE A 4 -5.13 -2.27 -5.26
N LEU A 5 -4.73 -3.00 -6.29
CA LEU A 5 -3.43 -3.66 -6.37
C LEU A 5 -2.44 -2.76 -7.10
N ASN A 6 -1.35 -2.43 -6.44
CA ASN A 6 -0.26 -1.66 -7.03
C ASN A 6 1.01 -2.50 -7.01
N SER A 7 1.68 -2.58 -8.16
CA SER A 7 3.01 -3.18 -8.26
C SER A 7 3.96 -2.20 -8.93
N SER A 8 5.23 -2.22 -8.53
CA SER A 8 6.27 -1.38 -9.11
C SER A 8 7.54 -2.18 -9.32
N THR A 9 8.29 -1.86 -10.36
CA THR A 9 9.65 -2.37 -10.57
C THR A 9 10.70 -1.59 -9.79
N ALA A 10 10.31 -0.64 -8.92
CA ALA A 10 11.25 0.09 -8.10
C ALA A 10 12.01 -0.90 -7.20
N ALA A 11 13.25 -1.19 -7.57
CA ALA A 11 14.17 -1.95 -6.75
C ALA A 11 14.19 -1.33 -5.35
N PRO A 12 14.19 -2.12 -4.27
CA PRO A 12 14.49 -1.58 -2.96
C PRO A 12 15.82 -0.84 -3.11
N SER A 13 15.85 0.46 -2.79
CA SER A 13 17.12 1.18 -2.79
C SER A 13 17.97 0.58 -1.68
N MET A 14 18.74 -0.44 -2.02
CA MET A 14 19.83 -0.93 -1.20
C MET A 14 20.86 0.19 -1.16
N ASN A 15 20.89 0.91 -0.04
CA ASN A 15 22.06 1.63 0.42
C ASN A 15 21.90 1.94 1.91
N ALA A 16 22.46 1.07 2.74
CA ALA A 16 23.05 1.43 4.02
C ALA A 16 23.99 0.30 4.46
N THR A 17 25.18 0.27 3.86
CA THR A 17 26.35 -0.36 4.48
C THR A 17 26.66 0.42 5.74
N MET A 18 26.33 -0.14 6.91
CA MET A 18 26.97 0.25 8.17
C MET A 18 27.72 -0.96 8.70
N SER A 19 29.03 -0.92 8.49
CA SER A 19 29.99 -1.79 9.14
C SER A 19 29.85 -1.68 10.66
N LEU A 20 29.68 -2.82 11.33
CA LEU A 20 29.88 -2.94 12.77
C LEU A 20 31.05 -3.91 13.03
N PRO A 21 31.81 -3.72 14.12
CA PRO A 21 33.10 -4.35 14.32
C PRO A 21 32.97 -5.83 14.71
N VAL A 22 33.84 -6.64 14.11
CA VAL A 22 34.05 -8.06 14.39
C VAL A 22 34.84 -8.24 15.69
N ALA A 23 34.38 -9.13 16.57
CA ALA A 23 35.15 -9.76 17.64
C ALA A 23 34.57 -11.17 17.94
N PRO A 24 35.36 -12.10 18.51
CA PRO A 24 35.55 -13.41 17.90
C PRO A 24 34.61 -14.52 18.38
N VAL A 25 34.47 -15.50 17.48
CA VAL A 25 33.82 -16.81 17.67
C VAL A 25 34.69 -17.71 18.56
N LEU A 26 34.08 -18.28 19.59
CA LEU A 26 34.58 -19.46 20.32
C LEU A 26 33.53 -20.58 20.16
N SER A 27 33.93 -21.61 19.44
CA SER A 27 33.18 -22.84 19.18
C SER A 27 33.06 -23.70 20.43
N GLN A 28 31.87 -24.27 20.71
CA GLN A 28 31.73 -25.66 21.15
C GLN A 28 30.37 -26.21 20.69
N GLU A 29 30.40 -27.32 19.96
CA GLU A 29 29.25 -28.15 19.62
C GLU A 29 28.80 -28.97 20.82
N LYS A 30 27.48 -29.14 20.99
CA LYS A 30 26.96 -30.35 21.64
C LYS A 30 25.65 -30.80 21.01
N SER A 31 25.77 -31.96 20.38
CA SER A 31 24.71 -32.89 20.00
C SER A 31 23.81 -33.24 21.19
N THR A 32 22.52 -33.03 21.03
CA THR A 32 21.48 -33.89 21.63
C THR A 32 20.29 -33.94 20.68
N SER A 33 20.04 -35.14 20.18
CA SER A 33 18.87 -35.54 19.41
C SER A 33 17.62 -35.53 20.29
N GLU A 34 16.61 -34.76 19.91
CA GLU A 34 15.22 -35.09 20.24
C GLU A 34 14.35 -34.93 19.00
N SER A 35 13.67 -36.03 18.68
CA SER A 35 12.69 -36.18 17.62
C SER A 35 11.47 -35.31 17.91
N PHE A 36 11.23 -34.30 17.08
CA PHE A 36 9.98 -33.56 17.07
C PHE A 36 9.23 -33.80 15.75
N SER A 37 7.97 -34.18 15.91
CA SER A 37 7.01 -34.55 14.87
C SER A 37 6.97 -33.53 13.74
N SER A 38 7.04 -34.04 12.51
CA SER A 38 6.92 -33.32 11.25
C SER A 38 5.68 -32.42 11.24
N MET A 39 5.90 -31.11 11.38
CA MET A 39 4.89 -30.11 11.09
C MET A 39 4.89 -29.88 9.58
N HIS A 40 3.71 -29.99 8.98
CA HIS A 40 3.49 -29.82 7.57
C HIS A 40 3.91 -28.41 7.14
N THR A 41 4.79 -28.33 6.14
CA THR A 41 4.99 -27.12 5.36
C THR A 41 3.68 -26.75 4.65
N PRO A 42 3.27 -25.46 4.60
CA PRO A 42 2.13 -25.06 3.79
C PRO A 42 2.43 -25.40 2.33
N THR A 43 1.64 -26.30 1.74
CA THR A 43 1.72 -26.65 0.33
C THR A 43 1.51 -25.39 -0.51
N ALA A 44 2.47 -25.04 -1.36
CA ALA A 44 2.32 -23.96 -2.32
C ALA A 44 1.11 -24.24 -3.22
N LEU A 45 0.18 -23.29 -3.32
CA LEU A 45 -0.97 -23.37 -4.23
C LEU A 45 -0.45 -23.46 -5.67
N SER A 46 -0.95 -24.42 -6.45
CA SER A 46 -0.60 -24.53 -7.86
C SER A 46 -1.36 -23.46 -8.67
N ASN A 47 -0.76 -22.91 -9.72
CA ASN A 47 -1.44 -21.98 -10.64
C ASN A 47 -2.69 -22.57 -11.34
N LYS A 48 -2.96 -23.88 -11.16
CA LYS A 48 -4.16 -24.55 -11.69
C LYS A 48 -5.31 -24.63 -10.68
N ASP A 49 -5.05 -24.36 -9.41
CA ASP A 49 -6.08 -24.45 -8.37
C ASP A 49 -7.03 -23.24 -8.43
N PRO A 50 -8.32 -23.42 -8.11
CA PRO A 50 -9.26 -22.31 -8.04
C PRO A 50 -8.78 -21.28 -7.01
N VAL A 51 -8.94 -20.00 -7.34
CA VAL A 51 -8.60 -18.91 -6.42
C VAL A 51 -9.54 -18.98 -5.20
N PRO A 52 -9.01 -19.08 -3.97
CA PRO A 52 -9.84 -19.25 -2.78
C PRO A 52 -10.71 -18.00 -2.54
N VAL A 53 -11.79 -18.20 -1.76
CA VAL A 53 -12.70 -17.14 -1.32
C VAL A 53 -12.42 -16.88 0.16
N PRO A 54 -11.84 -15.71 0.52
CA PRO A 54 -11.57 -15.39 1.91
C PRO A 54 -12.85 -15.24 2.73
N THR A 55 -12.87 -15.78 3.94
CA THR A 55 -14.03 -15.65 4.85
C THR A 55 -14.13 -14.28 5.52
N ASP A 56 -12.99 -13.64 5.77
CA ASP A 56 -12.85 -12.32 6.38
C ASP A 56 -11.51 -11.68 5.95
N LEU A 57 -11.21 -10.48 6.47
CA LEU A 57 -9.95 -9.78 6.15
C LEU A 57 -8.70 -10.51 6.67
N ASP A 58 -8.78 -11.19 7.82
CA ASP A 58 -7.63 -11.89 8.39
C ASP A 58 -7.31 -13.14 7.54
N ASP A 59 -8.34 -13.83 7.04
CA ASP A 59 -8.20 -14.93 6.09
C ASP A 59 -7.67 -14.45 4.73
N LEU A 60 -8.08 -13.26 4.26
CA LEU A 60 -7.50 -12.65 3.06
C LEU A 60 -6.00 -12.39 3.25
N VAL A 61 -5.58 -11.83 4.40
CA VAL A 61 -4.16 -11.61 4.71
C VAL A 61 -3.40 -12.94 4.67
N ARG A 62 -3.92 -13.98 5.35
CA ARG A 62 -3.32 -15.32 5.34
C ARG A 62 -3.16 -15.88 3.93
N LEU A 63 -4.19 -15.76 3.09
CA LEU A 63 -4.17 -16.23 1.71
C LEU A 63 -3.18 -15.43 0.84
N LEU A 64 -3.06 -14.12 1.04
CA LEU A 64 -2.07 -13.29 0.36
C LEU A 64 -0.63 -13.69 0.70
N HIS A 65 -0.35 -14.06 1.95
CA HIS A 65 0.95 -14.62 2.34
C HIS A 65 1.26 -15.92 1.60
N ILE A 66 0.27 -16.79 1.40
CA ILE A 66 0.44 -18.03 0.64
C ILE A 66 0.66 -17.72 -0.84
N GLU A 67 -0.13 -16.80 -1.40
CA GLU A 67 -0.13 -16.41 -2.81
C GLU A 67 1.18 -15.77 -3.24
N LEU A 68 1.68 -14.82 -2.44
CA LEU A 68 2.89 -14.06 -2.74
C LEU A 68 4.17 -14.79 -2.26
N GLY A 69 4.01 -15.84 -1.46
CA GLY A 69 5.08 -16.70 -0.98
C GLY A 69 6.16 -15.98 -0.16
N ALA A 70 7.21 -16.71 0.20
CA ALA A 70 8.34 -16.17 0.96
C ALA A 70 9.20 -15.18 0.14
N ASN A 71 9.10 -15.21 -1.19
CA ASN A 71 9.92 -14.39 -2.08
C ASN A 71 9.29 -13.04 -2.43
N GLY A 72 7.97 -12.89 -2.27
CA GLY A 72 7.25 -11.68 -2.69
C GLY A 72 7.16 -11.56 -4.21
N LEU A 73 6.66 -10.42 -4.72
CA LEU A 73 6.81 -10.09 -6.13
C LEU A 73 8.29 -9.80 -6.46
N ASP A 74 9.14 -10.83 -6.56
CA ASP A 74 10.26 -10.77 -7.49
C ASP A 74 9.77 -11.24 -8.87
N SER A 75 10.20 -10.49 -9.89
CA SER A 75 9.49 -10.26 -11.16
C SER A 75 9.24 -11.46 -12.08
N GLU A 76 9.54 -12.69 -11.70
CA GLU A 76 9.48 -13.85 -12.61
C GLU A 76 8.47 -14.95 -12.26
N GLY A 77 7.71 -14.83 -11.16
CA GLY A 77 6.87 -15.96 -10.70
C GLY A 77 5.42 -15.67 -10.35
N VAL A 78 5.01 -14.41 -10.16
CA VAL A 78 3.70 -14.13 -9.55
C VAL A 78 2.61 -13.85 -10.57
N ASP A 79 1.52 -14.58 -10.41
CA ASP A 79 0.29 -14.42 -11.16
C ASP A 79 -0.53 -13.24 -10.60
N VAL A 80 -0.30 -12.05 -11.18
CA VAL A 80 -1.04 -10.83 -10.84
C VAL A 80 -2.55 -11.03 -10.97
N ASP A 81 -3.01 -11.80 -11.95
CA ASP A 81 -4.43 -12.07 -12.14
C ASP A 81 -4.99 -12.91 -10.99
N ARG A 82 -4.20 -13.84 -10.45
CA ARG A 82 -4.59 -14.63 -9.28
C ARG A 82 -4.70 -13.78 -8.02
N VAL A 83 -3.75 -12.87 -7.80
CA VAL A 83 -3.82 -11.90 -6.68
C VAL A 83 -5.01 -10.96 -6.83
N GLN A 84 -5.27 -10.44 -8.03
CA GLN A 84 -6.46 -9.60 -8.28
C GLN A 84 -7.76 -10.37 -8.01
N LYS A 85 -7.86 -11.61 -8.49
CA LYS A 85 -9.02 -12.47 -8.22
C LYS A 85 -9.18 -12.75 -6.73
N LEU A 86 -8.09 -12.99 -6.01
CA LEU A 86 -8.12 -13.23 -4.56
C LEU A 86 -8.65 -12.00 -3.82
N MET A 87 -8.16 -10.80 -4.17
CA MET A 87 -8.65 -9.54 -3.63
C MET A 87 -10.12 -9.26 -4.00
N ALA A 88 -10.56 -9.72 -5.18
CA ALA A 88 -11.95 -9.58 -5.65
C ALA A 88 -12.91 -10.57 -4.97
N ASN A 89 -12.42 -11.76 -4.60
CA ASN A 89 -13.23 -12.77 -3.91
C ASN A 89 -13.56 -12.37 -2.46
N TYR A 90 -12.77 -11.49 -1.85
CA TYR A 90 -13.11 -10.94 -0.54
C TYR A 90 -14.32 -10.01 -0.64
N THR A 91 -15.41 -10.37 0.04
CA THR A 91 -16.59 -9.52 0.18
C THR A 91 -16.41 -8.60 1.38
N SER A 92 -16.37 -7.28 1.16
CA SER A 92 -16.05 -6.33 2.23
C SER A 92 -17.05 -6.39 3.39
N ASN A 93 -16.57 -6.64 4.61
CA ASN A 93 -17.38 -6.56 5.83
C ASN A 93 -16.77 -5.55 6.79
N GLN A 94 -17.57 -4.57 7.23
CA GLN A 94 -17.10 -3.51 8.11
C GLN A 94 -16.56 -4.03 9.44
N ALA A 95 -17.10 -5.14 9.97
CA ALA A 95 -16.59 -5.75 11.20
C ALA A 95 -15.11 -6.14 11.09
N ASP A 96 -14.67 -6.60 9.91
CA ASP A 96 -13.29 -7.05 9.71
C ASP A 96 -12.30 -5.88 9.71
N TRP A 97 -12.69 -4.76 9.09
CA TRP A 97 -11.76 -3.67 8.76
C TRP A 97 -11.95 -2.38 9.55
N ALA A 98 -13.04 -2.22 10.31
CA ALA A 98 -13.34 -0.97 11.02
C ALA A 98 -12.20 -0.51 11.95
N LYS A 99 -11.51 -1.46 12.59
CA LYS A 99 -10.36 -1.19 13.48
C LYS A 99 -9.18 -0.51 12.78
N TYR A 100 -9.06 -0.62 11.46
CA TYR A 100 -8.01 0.01 10.66
C TYR A 100 -8.47 1.31 9.97
N ALA A 101 -9.76 1.59 9.88
CA ALA A 101 -10.32 2.75 9.17
C ALA A 101 -10.28 4.03 10.03
N LEU A 102 -9.07 4.46 10.39
CA LEU A 102 -8.85 5.66 11.20
C LEU A 102 -8.78 6.90 10.30
N PHE A 103 -9.79 7.76 10.37
CA PHE A 103 -9.88 8.98 9.55
C PHE A 103 -9.12 10.16 10.16
N ASP A 104 -8.70 11.07 9.29
CA ASP A 104 -8.24 12.42 9.64
C ASP A 104 -9.09 13.44 8.87
N LYS A 105 -9.45 14.57 9.48
CA LYS A 105 -10.36 15.56 8.87
C LYS A 105 -9.71 16.35 7.72
N GLY A 106 -8.38 16.47 7.70
CA GLY A 106 -7.68 17.32 6.73
C GLY A 106 -7.13 16.58 5.52
N ARG A 107 -7.03 15.25 5.57
CA ARG A 107 -6.41 14.43 4.52
C ARG A 107 -6.81 12.97 4.63
N TYR A 108 -6.61 12.21 3.54
CA TYR A 108 -6.68 10.76 3.64
C TYR A 108 -5.56 10.22 4.55
N THR A 109 -5.81 9.10 5.21
CA THR A 109 -4.84 8.41 6.06
C THR A 109 -4.42 7.09 5.44
N ARG A 110 -3.20 6.62 5.77
CA ARG A 110 -2.67 5.32 5.36
C ARG A 110 -2.53 4.46 6.61
N ASN A 111 -3.30 3.38 6.72
CA ASN A 111 -3.40 2.55 7.90
C ASN A 111 -2.88 1.15 7.59
N LEU A 112 -1.71 0.79 8.09
CA LEU A 112 -1.10 -0.50 7.79
C LEU A 112 -1.92 -1.62 8.43
N VAL A 113 -2.34 -2.59 7.62
CA VAL A 113 -3.04 -3.81 8.05
C VAL A 113 -2.02 -4.91 8.30
N ASP A 114 -1.16 -5.17 7.31
CA ASP A 114 -0.10 -6.17 7.38
C ASP A 114 1.10 -5.75 6.52
N ASP A 115 2.31 -6.02 7.00
CA ASP A 115 3.58 -5.69 6.34
C ASP A 115 4.14 -6.85 5.51
N GLY A 116 3.41 -7.95 5.37
CA GLY A 116 3.71 -9.01 4.41
C GLY A 116 5.11 -9.59 4.56
N ASN A 117 5.66 -9.59 5.77
CA ASN A 117 7.05 -9.96 6.06
C ASN A 117 8.08 -9.17 5.22
N GLY A 118 7.78 -7.90 4.92
CA GLY A 118 8.60 -7.02 4.08
C GLY A 118 8.44 -7.24 2.57
N LYS A 119 7.51 -8.10 2.14
CA LYS A 119 7.30 -8.46 0.72
C LYS A 119 6.10 -7.79 0.07
N PHE A 120 5.14 -7.37 0.88
CA PHE A 120 4.03 -6.54 0.45
C PHE A 120 3.54 -5.70 1.62
N ASN A 121 2.94 -4.55 1.34
CA ASN A 121 2.16 -3.84 2.34
C ASN A 121 0.68 -3.94 1.97
N LEU A 122 -0.11 -4.53 2.86
CA LEU A 122 -1.56 -4.41 2.82
C LEU A 122 -1.97 -3.27 3.76
N MET A 123 -2.67 -2.28 3.24
CA MET A 123 -3.06 -1.10 4.01
C MET A 123 -4.46 -0.64 3.64
N ILE A 124 -5.11 0.03 4.57
CA ILE A 124 -6.36 0.74 4.33
C ILE A 124 -6.10 2.23 4.18
N LEU A 125 -6.55 2.78 3.05
CA LEU A 125 -6.66 4.22 2.88
C LEU A 125 -8.07 4.65 3.29
N ALA A 126 -8.15 5.54 4.28
CA ALA A 126 -9.41 6.14 4.71
C ALA A 126 -9.46 7.57 4.20
N TRP A 127 -10.42 7.83 3.30
CA TRP A 127 -10.62 9.09 2.63
C TRP A 127 -11.74 9.85 3.35
N PRO A 128 -11.45 10.96 4.03
CA PRO A 128 -12.49 11.69 4.72
C PRO A 128 -13.53 12.23 3.73
N GLU A 129 -14.67 12.62 4.29
CA GLU A 129 -15.57 13.51 3.58
C GLU A 129 -14.84 14.81 3.23
N THR A 130 -15.00 15.28 1.99
CA THR A 130 -14.50 16.61 1.64
C THR A 130 -15.50 17.63 2.18
N ILE A 131 -15.35 18.01 3.45
CA ILE A 131 -16.04 19.18 4.00
C ILE A 131 -15.60 20.35 3.12
N GLY A 132 -16.54 21.01 2.44
CA GLY A 132 -16.26 22.00 1.40
C GLY A 132 -15.17 22.99 1.80
N SER A 133 -13.94 22.71 1.38
CA SER A 133 -12.82 23.63 1.49
C SER A 133 -12.75 24.36 0.16
N ASP A 134 -13.08 25.64 0.25
CA ASP A 134 -12.86 26.75 -0.67
C ASP A 134 -12.13 26.43 -1.98
N ASN A 135 -12.72 26.84 -3.10
CA ASN A 135 -12.04 26.98 -4.38
C ASN A 135 -11.04 28.13 -4.28
N SER A 136 -9.97 28.00 -3.49
CA SER A 136 -8.83 28.90 -3.61
C SER A 136 -7.96 28.38 -4.77
N ASP A 137 -8.43 28.67 -5.98
CA ASP A 137 -7.63 28.59 -7.20
C ASP A 137 -6.49 29.60 -7.08
N ASP A 138 -5.36 29.18 -6.51
CA ASP A 138 -4.11 29.91 -6.67
C ASP A 138 -3.71 29.78 -8.15
N GLU A 139 -4.02 30.80 -8.94
CA GLU A 139 -3.64 30.95 -10.34
C GLU A 139 -2.11 31.13 -10.48
N GLU A 140 -1.33 30.08 -10.26
CA GLU A 140 0.00 30.01 -10.85
C GLU A 140 -0.17 29.84 -12.37
N LYS A 141 0.19 30.88 -13.14
CA LYS A 141 0.21 30.85 -14.62
C LYS A 141 1.22 29.81 -15.12
N ALA A 142 0.81 28.55 -15.17
CA ALA A 142 1.52 27.53 -15.93
C ALA A 142 1.01 27.50 -17.38
N SER A 143 1.95 27.34 -18.29
CA SER A 143 1.70 27.21 -19.73
C SER A 143 0.82 25.99 -20.02
N PRO A 144 -0.30 26.12 -20.76
CA PRO A 144 -1.18 25.00 -21.09
C PRO A 144 -0.50 23.90 -21.93
N ALA A 145 0.68 24.17 -22.51
CA ALA A 145 1.45 23.18 -23.26
C ALA A 145 2.18 22.15 -22.37
N ALA A 146 2.28 22.38 -21.05
CA ALA A 146 2.99 21.52 -20.10
C ALA A 146 2.07 20.81 -19.09
N ALA A 147 0.75 20.94 -19.24
CA ALA A 147 -0.21 20.30 -18.35
C ALA A 147 -0.35 18.80 -18.65
N MET A 148 -0.45 17.98 -17.60
CA MET A 148 -0.75 16.56 -17.73
C MET A 148 -2.20 16.38 -18.22
N SER A 149 -2.41 15.41 -19.11
CA SER A 149 -3.75 15.06 -19.61
C SER A 149 -4.24 13.75 -19.01
N VAL A 150 -5.50 13.76 -18.56
CA VAL A 150 -6.16 12.55 -18.05
C VAL A 150 -6.43 11.59 -19.22
N LYS A 151 -5.84 10.39 -19.15
CA LYS A 151 -6.04 9.34 -20.17
C LYS A 151 -7.31 8.52 -19.93
N LYS A 152 -7.66 8.31 -18.66
CA LYS A 152 -8.80 7.48 -18.24
C LYS A 152 -9.26 7.92 -16.85
N GLU A 153 -10.57 7.98 -16.70
CA GLU A 153 -11.23 8.20 -15.42
C GLU A 153 -12.18 7.02 -15.15
N THR A 154 -12.29 6.58 -13.90
CA THR A 154 -13.16 5.45 -13.54
C THR A 154 -13.62 5.58 -12.09
N ILE A 155 -14.93 5.44 -11.86
CA ILE A 155 -15.49 5.36 -10.52
C ILE A 155 -15.45 3.90 -10.04
N LEU A 156 -14.65 3.63 -9.02
CA LEU A 156 -14.57 2.32 -8.39
C LEU A 156 -15.72 2.15 -7.40
N LYS A 157 -16.51 1.08 -7.60
CA LYS A 157 -17.61 0.73 -6.70
C LYS A 157 -17.11 -0.16 -5.57
N ARG A 158 -17.93 -0.32 -4.54
CA ARG A 158 -17.70 -1.30 -3.47
C ARG A 158 -17.38 -2.68 -4.08
N ASP A 159 -16.43 -3.37 -3.47
CA ASP A 159 -15.95 -4.72 -3.82
C ASP A 159 -15.34 -4.83 -5.23
N THR A 160 -15.08 -3.70 -5.92
CA THR A 160 -14.33 -3.71 -7.18
C THR A 160 -12.82 -3.64 -6.93
N VAL A 161 -12.05 -4.28 -7.81
CA VAL A 161 -10.58 -4.28 -7.82
C VAL A 161 -10.07 -3.46 -9.00
N ALA A 162 -9.11 -2.57 -8.74
CA ALA A 162 -8.31 -1.92 -9.78
C ALA A 162 -6.84 -2.34 -9.68
N TYR A 163 -6.11 -2.21 -10.78
CA TYR A 163 -4.69 -2.52 -10.85
C TYR A 163 -3.89 -1.39 -11.45
N MET A 164 -2.75 -1.08 -10.84
CA MET A 164 -1.78 -0.12 -11.35
C MET A 164 -0.36 -0.66 -11.33
N HIS A 165 0.39 -0.28 -12.35
CA HIS A 165 1.83 -0.46 -12.45
C HIS A 165 2.44 0.76 -13.17
N ASP A 166 3.67 1.15 -12.84
CA ASP A 166 4.30 2.36 -13.41
C ASP A 166 4.37 2.34 -14.96
N LYS A 167 4.54 1.14 -15.55
CA LYS A 167 4.48 0.92 -17.01
C LYS A 167 3.12 1.26 -17.64
N LEU A 168 2.04 1.24 -16.85
CA LEU A 168 0.70 1.58 -17.31
C LEU A 168 0.44 3.10 -17.22
N GLY A 169 1.11 3.80 -16.31
CA GLY A 169 1.07 5.26 -16.18
C GLY A 169 0.97 5.76 -14.74
N LEU A 170 0.64 7.05 -14.60
CA LEU A 170 0.34 7.71 -13.32
C LEU A 170 -1.15 7.65 -13.02
N HIS A 171 -1.52 7.71 -11.74
CA HIS A 171 -2.92 7.85 -11.32
C HIS A 171 -3.11 8.92 -10.26
N ALA A 172 -4.35 9.41 -10.17
CA ALA A 172 -4.86 10.15 -9.04
C ALA A 172 -6.10 9.41 -8.52
N VAL A 173 -6.20 9.27 -7.21
CA VAL A 173 -7.35 8.63 -6.54
C VAL A 173 -7.91 9.63 -5.56
N ALA A 174 -9.23 9.82 -5.60
CA ALA A 174 -9.93 10.75 -4.73
C ALA A 174 -11.28 10.16 -4.32
N ASN A 175 -11.80 10.63 -3.18
CA ASN A 175 -13.18 10.38 -2.79
C ASN A 175 -14.09 11.40 -3.49
N PRO A 176 -14.98 11.00 -4.41
CA PRO A 176 -15.89 11.93 -5.07
C PRO A 176 -17.06 12.36 -4.16
N LEU A 177 -17.24 11.68 -3.01
CA LEU A 177 -18.35 11.94 -2.09
C LEU A 177 -18.01 13.07 -1.12
N LYS A 178 -18.88 14.09 -1.08
CA LYS A 178 -18.68 15.27 -0.22
C LYS A 178 -19.11 15.10 1.23
N THR A 179 -20.06 14.20 1.47
CA THR A 179 -20.76 14.05 2.78
C THR A 179 -20.53 12.70 3.43
N THR A 180 -19.67 11.87 2.84
CA THR A 180 -19.46 10.50 3.31
C THR A 180 -18.02 10.11 3.02
N GLY A 181 -17.31 9.69 4.05
CA GLY A 181 -15.98 9.12 3.90
C GLY A 181 -16.03 7.82 3.11
N SER A 182 -14.92 7.48 2.46
CA SER A 182 -14.75 6.20 1.77
C SER A 182 -13.49 5.48 2.25
N VAL A 183 -13.44 4.19 2.00
CA VAL A 183 -12.33 3.32 2.43
C VAL A 183 -11.93 2.43 1.26
N SER A 184 -10.63 2.33 1.02
CA SER A 184 -10.04 1.41 0.04
C SER A 184 -8.95 0.54 0.67
N LEU A 185 -8.86 -0.70 0.24
CA LEU A 185 -7.80 -1.66 0.58
C LEU A 185 -6.73 -1.60 -0.50
N HIS A 186 -5.48 -1.40 -0.12
CA HIS A 186 -4.36 -1.27 -1.03
C HIS A 186 -3.34 -2.36 -0.75
N LEU A 187 -2.98 -3.11 -1.78
CA LEU A 187 -1.87 -4.05 -1.74
C LEU A 187 -0.73 -3.51 -2.60
N TYR A 188 0.42 -3.27 -1.98
CA TYR A 188 1.63 -2.83 -2.66
C TYR A 188 2.71 -3.88 -2.57
N THR A 189 3.30 -4.23 -3.70
CA THR A 189 4.38 -5.22 -3.71
C THR A 189 5.35 -4.95 -4.88
N PRO A 190 6.67 -4.91 -4.61
CA PRO A 190 7.27 -4.85 -3.27
C PRO A 190 6.81 -3.60 -2.49
N PRO A 191 6.98 -3.55 -1.16
CA PRO A 191 6.73 -2.35 -0.38
C PRO A 191 7.61 -1.20 -0.87
N TYR A 192 7.10 0.03 -0.76
CA TYR A 192 7.83 1.24 -1.10
C TYR A 192 7.76 2.25 0.04
N GLU A 193 8.85 2.98 0.24
CA GLU A 193 8.92 4.05 1.24
C GLU A 193 8.77 5.45 0.65
N THR A 194 9.02 5.62 -0.65
CA THR A 194 8.96 6.91 -1.33
C THR A 194 8.26 6.75 -2.67
N CYS A 195 7.52 7.77 -3.08
CA CYS A 195 6.91 7.86 -4.40
C CYS A 195 7.24 9.22 -5.03
N LYS A 196 6.90 9.41 -6.30
CA LYS A 196 6.95 10.72 -6.95
C LYS A 196 5.54 11.28 -7.03
N THR A 197 5.37 12.54 -6.63
CA THR A 197 4.16 13.31 -6.88
C THR A 197 4.39 14.23 -8.07
N PHE A 198 3.37 14.41 -8.88
CA PHE A 198 3.46 15.23 -10.09
C PHE A 198 2.46 16.36 -9.98
N ASN A 199 2.92 17.59 -10.26
CA ASN A 199 2.03 18.73 -10.37
C ASN A 199 1.27 18.63 -11.70
N GLU A 200 -0.06 18.56 -11.64
CA GLU A 200 -0.91 18.37 -12.82
C GLU A 200 -0.76 19.47 -13.87
N ARG A 201 -0.61 20.73 -13.44
CA ARG A 201 -0.55 21.88 -14.35
C ARG A 201 0.82 22.04 -15.04
N SER A 202 1.90 21.65 -14.38
CA SER A 202 3.28 21.88 -14.86
C SER A 202 4.05 20.61 -15.22
N SER A 203 3.49 19.43 -14.96
CA SER A 203 4.14 18.12 -15.09
C SER A 203 5.44 17.96 -14.27
N LYS A 204 5.77 18.91 -13.38
CA LYS A 204 6.96 18.84 -12.54
C LYS A 204 6.81 17.74 -11.50
N ALA A 205 7.75 16.81 -11.50
CA ALA A 205 7.87 15.77 -10.49
C ALA A 205 8.52 16.32 -9.21
N ARG A 206 8.05 15.85 -8.05
CA ARG A 206 8.69 16.04 -6.75
C ARG A 206 8.78 14.68 -6.08
N SER A 207 9.90 14.41 -5.40
CA SER A 207 9.94 13.24 -4.51
C SER A 207 8.97 13.48 -3.36
N SER A 208 8.15 12.49 -3.04
CA SER A 208 7.50 12.48 -1.74
C SER A 208 8.59 12.38 -0.68
N GLY A 209 8.35 12.95 0.51
CA GLY A 209 9.04 12.49 1.71
C GLY A 209 8.72 11.01 1.97
N LYS A 210 9.26 10.46 3.07
CA LYS A 210 8.93 9.09 3.50
C LYS A 210 7.42 8.94 3.65
N CYS A 211 6.84 7.98 2.94
CA CYS A 211 5.43 7.63 3.00
C CYS A 211 5.12 6.99 4.36
N VAL A 212 4.80 7.83 5.36
CA VAL A 212 4.48 7.39 6.72
C VAL A 212 3.07 6.80 6.81
N PHE A 213 2.89 5.87 7.75
CA PHE A 213 1.58 5.36 8.14
C PHE A 213 0.99 6.25 9.25
N TYR A 214 -0.33 6.42 9.22
CA TYR A 214 -1.10 7.07 10.28
C TYR A 214 -1.31 6.12 11.48
N SER A 215 -1.52 4.84 11.18
CA SER A 215 -1.67 3.77 12.15
C SER A 215 -1.02 2.49 11.64
N SER A 216 -0.70 1.60 12.58
CA SER A 216 -0.25 0.25 12.29
C SER A 216 -1.08 -0.75 13.09
N ARG A 217 -1.61 -1.75 12.39
CA ARG A 217 -2.40 -2.83 12.98
C ARG A 217 -3.56 -2.33 13.87
N GLY A 218 -4.18 -1.23 13.47
CA GLY A 218 -5.30 -0.57 14.16
C GLY A 218 -4.90 0.39 15.29
N GLN A 219 -3.61 0.56 15.56
CA GLN A 219 -3.09 1.47 16.58
C GLN A 219 -2.48 2.71 15.93
N LYS A 220 -2.93 3.91 16.34
CA LYS A 220 -2.39 5.17 15.85
C LYS A 220 -0.92 5.31 16.24
N LEU A 221 -0.08 5.75 15.31
CA LEU A 221 1.34 5.95 15.57
C LEU A 221 1.57 7.33 16.20
N GLU A 222 2.32 7.38 17.30
CA GLU A 222 2.61 8.64 18.03
C GLU A 222 3.45 9.62 17.22
N SER A 223 4.36 9.09 16.39
CA SER A 223 5.22 9.87 15.52
C SER A 223 4.56 10.25 14.19
N CYS A 224 3.25 10.01 14.02
CA CYS A 224 2.54 10.52 12.85
C CYS A 224 2.73 12.04 12.84
N PRO A 225 3.47 12.60 11.87
CA PRO A 225 3.71 14.02 11.85
C PRO A 225 2.35 14.71 11.88
N SER A 226 2.15 15.58 12.88
CA SER A 226 1.02 16.50 12.93
C SER A 226 0.81 17.13 11.55
N ALA A 227 -0.42 17.53 11.24
CA ALA A 227 -0.94 17.96 9.94
C ALA A 227 -0.05 18.92 9.11
N THR A 228 0.99 19.49 9.71
CA THR A 228 2.05 20.28 9.10
C THR A 228 2.87 19.56 8.02
N TYR A 229 3.04 18.22 8.04
CA TYR A 229 4.00 17.56 7.12
C TYR A 229 3.47 17.31 5.69
N LEU A 230 2.22 17.64 5.40
CA LEU A 230 1.68 17.63 4.04
C LEU A 230 0.71 18.79 3.80
N LYS A 231 1.16 20.03 4.04
CA LYS A 231 0.91 21.11 3.08
C LYS A 231 1.90 20.97 1.91
N CYS A 232 1.92 19.79 1.27
CA CYS A 232 2.61 19.60 -0.01
C CYS A 232 1.62 19.75 -1.17
N SER A 233 0.74 20.71 -1.00
CA SER A 233 0.06 21.51 -2.01
C SER A 233 -0.19 22.82 -1.27
N LEU A 234 0.52 23.87 -1.69
CA LEU A 234 0.37 25.24 -1.19
C LEU A 234 0.87 25.48 0.26
N THR A 235 2.19 25.63 0.45
CA THR A 235 2.69 26.74 1.29
C THR A 235 4.05 27.21 0.79
N ASN A 236 4.09 28.50 0.47
CA ASN A 236 5.28 29.29 0.17
C ASN A 236 6.34 29.15 1.28
N THR A 237 7.60 29.05 0.89
CA THR A 237 8.69 29.56 1.73
C THR A 237 9.52 30.51 0.88
N GLN A 238 9.31 31.80 1.19
CA GLN A 238 10.04 33.03 0.91
C GLN A 238 10.99 33.08 -0.29
#